data_AF-A0A0C2D710-F1
#
_entry.id   AF-A0A0C2D710-F1
#
_cell.length_a   1.000
_cell.length_b   1.000
_cell.length_c   1.000
_cell.angle_alpha   90.00
_cell.angle_beta   90.00
_cell.angle_gamma   90.00
#
_symmetry.space_group_name_H-M   'P 1'
#
loop_
_entity.id
_entity.type
_entity.pdbx_description
1 polymer ?
#
loop_
_entity_poly.entity_id
_entity_poly.type
_entity_poly.pdbx_seq_one_letter_code
_entity_poly.pdbx_strand_id
1 'polypeptide(L)'
;MPSYFYNKTFPVDVALISVTPPDKWGYCSVGVNVDTSLAAIESAKKVIAIINPKVPRTHGNTLIHQSRIDSFVEVDREIYGNPEGMHITEEEIKIGKLIAENLVEDGATLQL
;
A
#
# COMPACT_ATOMS: atom_id res chain seq x y z
N MET A 1 -14.00 -3.77 3.50
CA MET A 1 -12.99 -4.85 3.51
C MET A 1 -12.19 -4.88 4.82
N PRO A 2 -11.62 -3.78 5.36
CA PRO A 2 -10.91 -3.80 6.66
C PRO A 2 -11.74 -4.38 7.82
N SER A 3 -13.04 -4.06 7.85
CA SER A 3 -13.99 -4.56 8.84
C SER A 3 -14.06 -6.09 8.94
N TYR A 4 -13.79 -6.83 7.86
CA TYR A 4 -13.80 -8.30 7.90
C TYR A 4 -12.67 -8.86 8.75
N PHE A 5 -11.53 -8.18 8.84
CA PHE A 5 -10.40 -8.58 9.68
C PHE A 5 -10.67 -8.20 11.14
N TYR A 6 -11.06 -6.95 11.40
CA TYR A 6 -11.34 -6.48 12.76
C TYR A 6 -12.47 -7.26 13.44
N ASN A 7 -13.53 -7.56 12.69
CA ASN A 7 -14.66 -8.35 13.20
C ASN A 7 -14.39 -9.86 13.16
N LYS A 8 -13.21 -10.29 12.71
CA LYS A 8 -12.79 -11.69 12.57
C LYS A 8 -13.75 -12.54 11.72
N THR A 9 -14.48 -11.91 10.81
CA THR A 9 -15.25 -12.60 9.78
C THR A 9 -14.30 -13.35 8.84
N PHE A 10 -13.12 -12.78 8.58
CA PHE A 10 -11.97 -13.44 7.99
C PHE A 10 -10.80 -13.41 8.98
N PRO A 11 -10.61 -14.45 9.80
CA PRO A 11 -9.49 -14.51 10.73
C PRO A 11 -8.17 -14.61 9.95
N VAL A 12 -7.17 -13.84 10.38
CA VAL A 12 -5.82 -13.85 9.80
C VAL A 12 -4.87 -14.48 10.81
N ASP A 13 -4.33 -15.66 10.50
CA ASP A 13 -3.31 -16.26 11.35
C ASP A 13 -1.94 -15.62 11.11
N VAL A 14 -1.59 -15.37 9.85
CA VAL A 14 -0.31 -14.79 9.44
C VAL A 14 -0.51 -13.68 8.42
N ALA A 15 0.08 -12.51 8.65
CA ALA A 15 0.21 -11.45 7.67
C ALA A 15 1.64 -11.44 7.10
N LEU A 16 1.75 -11.61 5.78
CA LEU A 16 3.02 -11.47 5.05
C LEU A 16 3.07 -10.07 4.43
N ILE A 17 4.09 -9.28 4.79
CA ILE A 17 4.18 -7.88 4.39
C ILE A 17 5.55 -7.54 3.81
N SER A 18 5.63 -6.48 3.01
CA SER A 18 6.89 -5.88 2.62
C SER A 18 6.99 -4.49 3.22
N VAL A 19 8.11 -4.18 3.85
CA VAL A 19 8.32 -2.94 4.59
C VAL A 19 9.69 -2.36 4.32
N THR A 20 9.87 -1.08 4.61
CA THR A 20 11.20 -0.46 4.68
C THR A 20 12.01 -1.04 5.84
N PRO A 21 13.34 -0.88 5.85
CA PRO A 21 14.12 -1.01 7.08
C PRO A 21 13.56 -0.13 8.21
N PRO A 22 13.74 -0.54 9.48
CA PRO A 22 13.36 0.28 10.61
C PRO A 22 14.17 1.58 10.62
N ASP A 23 13.54 2.68 11.04
CA ASP A 23 14.24 3.92 11.31
C ASP A 23 14.92 3.89 12.70
N LYS A 24 15.54 5.01 13.09
CA LYS A 24 16.22 5.15 14.39
C LYS A 24 15.30 4.94 15.61
N TRP A 25 13.98 4.95 15.42
CA TRP A 25 12.98 4.73 16.46
C TRP A 25 12.35 3.34 16.37
N GLY A 26 12.84 2.48 15.48
CA GLY A 26 12.36 1.12 15.30
C GLY A 26 11.08 1.01 14.44
N TYR A 27 10.65 2.06 13.74
CA TYR A 27 9.47 1.99 12.88
C TYR A 27 9.85 1.65 11.44
N CYS A 28 9.12 0.71 10.84
CA CYS A 28 9.14 0.39 9.42
C CYS A 28 7.91 1.03 8.74
N SER A 29 7.99 1.31 7.43
CA SER A 29 6.84 1.74 6.62
C SER A 29 6.37 0.61 5.70
N VAL A 30 5.07 0.37 5.60
CA VAL A 30 4.46 -0.57 4.63
C VAL A 30 4.46 -0.04 3.18
N GLY A 31 4.87 1.22 3.00
CA GLY A 31 5.13 1.84 1.71
C GLY A 31 3.88 2.02 0.88
N VAL A 32 3.84 1.42 -0.31
CA VAL A 32 2.75 1.59 -1.28
C VAL A 32 1.48 0.80 -0.92
N ASN A 33 1.52 -0.03 0.12
CA ASN A 33 0.44 -0.95 0.46
C ASN A 33 -0.10 -0.69 1.86
N VAL A 34 -1.16 0.11 1.96
CA VAL A 34 -1.80 0.50 3.23
C VAL A 34 -3.26 0.04 3.30
N ASP A 35 -3.92 -0.09 2.14
CA ASP A 35 -5.37 -0.26 1.97
C ASP A 35 -6.08 -1.08 3.06
N THR A 36 -5.89 -2.39 3.03
CA THR A 36 -6.51 -3.41 3.85
C THR A 36 -5.43 -4.23 4.55
N SER A 37 -4.19 -4.14 4.07
CA SER A 37 -3.00 -4.72 4.69
C SER A 37 -2.81 -4.25 6.12
N LEU A 38 -3.04 -2.97 6.43
CA LEU A 38 -2.91 -2.48 7.81
C LEU A 38 -3.88 -3.22 8.76
N ALA A 39 -5.14 -3.34 8.38
CA ALA A 39 -6.14 -4.07 9.17
C ALA A 39 -5.79 -5.56 9.33
N ALA A 40 -5.22 -6.17 8.29
CA ALA A 40 -4.74 -7.54 8.34
C ALA A 40 -3.54 -7.69 9.30
N ILE A 41 -2.57 -6.77 9.27
CA ILE A 41 -1.41 -6.74 10.19
C ILE A 41 -1.88 -6.60 11.64
N GLU A 42 -2.79 -5.66 11.91
CA GLU A 42 -3.27 -5.40 13.26
C GLU A 42 -4.05 -6.58 13.85
N SER A 43 -4.79 -7.30 12.98
CA SER A 43 -5.62 -8.44 13.36
C SER A 43 -4.87 -9.78 13.37
N ALA A 44 -3.69 -9.87 12.73
CA ALA A 44 -2.97 -11.11 12.58
C ALA A 44 -2.39 -11.63 13.89
N LYS A 45 -2.37 -12.96 14.05
CA LYS A 45 -1.67 -13.59 15.19
C LYS A 45 -0.15 -13.50 15.04
N LYS A 46 0.34 -13.54 13.80
CA LYS A 46 1.76 -13.44 13.43
C LYS A 46 1.96 -12.50 12.25
N VAL A 47 3.02 -11.70 12.28
CA VAL A 47 3.42 -10.83 11.18
C VAL A 47 4.82 -11.21 10.74
N ILE A 48 4.98 -11.53 9.44
CA ILE A 48 6.27 -11.85 8.84
C ILE A 48 6.59 -10.81 7.77
N ALA A 49 7.76 -10.20 7.86
CA ALA A 49 8.14 -9.08 7.01
C ALA A 49 9.27 -9.40 6.03
N ILE A 50 9.12 -8.96 4.79
CA ILE A 50 10.23 -8.76 3.85
C ILE A 50 10.71 -7.32 4.03
N ILE A 51 11.89 -7.16 4.62
CA ILE A 51 12.53 -5.85 4.79
C ILE A 51 13.28 -5.54 3.50
N ASN A 52 12.88 -4.46 2.82
CA ASN A 52 13.44 -4.06 1.53
C ASN A 52 13.71 -2.53 1.51
N PRO A 53 14.96 -2.07 1.36
CA PRO A 53 15.30 -0.64 1.29
C PRO A 53 14.71 0.05 0.06
N LYS A 54 14.25 -0.69 -0.97
CA LYS A 54 13.59 -0.16 -2.16
C LYS A 54 12.10 0.13 -1.96
N VAL A 55 11.50 -0.32 -0.86
CA VAL A 55 10.14 0.09 -0.50
C VAL A 55 10.16 1.57 -0.11
N PRO A 56 9.28 2.42 -0.65
CA PRO A 56 9.26 3.83 -0.27
C PRO A 56 8.74 3.99 1.15
N ARG A 57 9.27 4.98 1.87
CA ARG A 57 8.70 5.42 3.15
C ARG A 57 7.62 6.46 2.90
N THR A 58 6.36 6.03 2.97
CA THR A 58 5.19 6.88 2.73
C THR A 58 4.69 7.49 4.04
N HIS A 59 4.03 8.65 3.96
CA HIS A 59 3.44 9.33 5.12
C HIS A 59 2.00 8.86 5.36
N GLY A 60 1.49 9.12 6.57
CA GLY A 60 0.14 8.73 6.99
C GLY A 60 0.16 7.49 7.88
N ASN A 61 -0.90 6.69 7.81
CA ASN A 61 -1.05 5.50 8.65
C ASN A 61 -0.32 4.29 8.04
N THR A 62 0.99 4.41 7.89
CA THR A 62 1.84 3.46 7.15
C THR A 62 2.91 2.81 8.04
N LEU A 63 3.00 3.24 9.29
CA LEU A 63 4.09 2.88 10.18
C LEU A 63 3.73 1.68 11.05
N ILE A 64 4.63 0.72 11.11
CA ILE A 64 4.58 -0.43 12.01
C ILE A 64 5.88 -0.49 12.80
N HIS A 65 5.81 -0.58 14.13
CA HIS A 65 7.00 -0.75 14.94
C HIS A 65 7.55 -2.18 14.78
N GLN A 66 8.87 -2.34 14.69
CA GLN A 66 9.53 -3.63 14.47
C GLN A 66 9.17 -4.69 15.53
N SER A 67 8.78 -4.29 16.74
CA SER A 67 8.34 -5.21 17.79
C SER A 67 7.02 -5.93 17.47
N ARG A 68 6.29 -5.49 16.43
CA ARG A 68 5.09 -6.16 15.92
C ARG A 68 5.40 -7.22 14.86
N ILE A 69 6.66 -7.33 14.43
CA ILE A 69 7.11 -8.29 13.42
C ILE A 69 7.69 -9.51 14.15
N ASP A 70 7.11 -10.68 13.92
CA ASP A 70 7.53 -11.93 14.55
C ASP A 70 8.78 -12.53 13.89
N SER A 71 8.87 -12.43 12.56
CA SER A 71 10.00 -12.92 11.76
C SER A 71 10.21 -12.04 10.54
N PHE A 72 11.44 -11.98 10.02
CA PHE A 72 11.71 -11.22 8.81
C PHE A 72 12.79 -11.85 7.94
N VAL A 73 12.81 -11.42 6.67
CA VAL A 73 13.88 -11.68 5.71
C VAL A 73 14.25 -10.35 5.07
N GLU A 74 15.55 -10.07 5.00
CA GLU A 74 16.08 -8.89 4.32
C GLU A 74 16.33 -9.20 2.84
N VAL A 75 15.94 -8.27 1.97
CA VAL A 75 16.19 -8.33 0.53
C VAL A 75 16.60 -6.96 0.02
N ASP A 76 17.30 -6.92 -1.11
CA ASP A 76 17.51 -5.70 -1.89
C ASP A 76 17.06 -6.00 -3.32
N ARG A 77 15.79 -5.69 -3.61
CA ARG A 77 15.20 -5.92 -4.93
C ARG A 77 14.27 -4.78 -5.30
N GLU A 78 14.23 -4.45 -6.58
CA GLU A 78 13.28 -3.48 -7.09
C GLU A 78 11.84 -3.89 -6.77
N ILE A 79 11.02 -2.89 -6.44
CA ILE A 79 9.58 -3.09 -6.26
C ILE A 79 8.92 -3.24 -7.63
N TYR A 80 7.84 -4.01 -7.69
CA TYR A 80 7.08 -4.14 -8.93
C TYR A 80 6.43 -2.79 -9.27
N GLY A 81 6.74 -2.26 -10.45
CA GLY A 81 6.10 -1.07 -11.03
C GLY A 81 5.29 -1.45 -12.27
N ASN A 82 4.35 -0.58 -12.66
CA ASN A 82 3.55 -0.77 -13.86
C ASN A 82 4.44 -1.02 -15.10
N PRO A 83 4.01 -1.86 -16.05
CA PRO A 83 4.73 -2.04 -17.30
C PRO A 83 4.79 -0.73 -18.09
N GLU A 84 5.96 -0.41 -18.63
CA GLU A 84 6.12 0.65 -19.61
C GLU A 84 5.26 0.36 -20.85
N GLY A 85 4.63 1.40 -21.43
CA GLY A 85 3.93 1.28 -22.72
C GLY A 85 2.39 1.23 -22.66
N MET A 86 1.74 1.91 -21.71
CA MET A 86 0.30 2.18 -21.86
C MET A 86 0.07 3.08 -23.08
N HIS A 87 -0.50 2.51 -24.13
CA HIS A 87 -0.94 3.23 -25.31
C HIS A 87 -2.34 3.79 -25.08
N ILE A 88 -2.47 5.12 -25.11
CA ILE A 88 -3.77 5.79 -25.01
C ILE A 88 -4.35 5.94 -26.42
N THR A 89 -5.58 5.48 -26.60
CA THR A 89 -6.35 5.58 -27.84
C THR A 89 -6.96 6.96 -28.04
N GLU A 90 -7.38 7.28 -29.27
CA GLU A 90 -8.09 8.53 -29.57
C GLU A 90 -9.42 8.62 -28.82
N GLU A 91 -10.11 7.49 -28.64
CA GLU A 91 -11.35 7.38 -27.88
C GLU A 91 -11.15 7.68 -26.39
N GLU A 92 -10.10 7.13 -25.78
CA GLU A 92 -9.76 7.41 -24.37
C GLU A 92 -9.40 8.89 -24.16
N ILE A 93 -8.69 9.51 -25.11
CA ILE A 93 -8.42 10.96 -25.09
C ILE A 93 -9.74 11.74 -25.14
N LYS A 94 -10.67 11.32 -26.00
CA LYS A 94 -11.97 11.98 -26.14
C LYS A 94 -12.80 11.87 -24.86
N ILE A 95 -12.80 10.70 -24.21
CA ILE A 95 -13.48 10.48 -22.92
C ILE A 95 -12.87 11.39 -21.85
N GLY A 96 -11.54 11.42 -21.74
CA GLY A 96 -10.84 12.27 -20.77
C GLY A 96 -11.18 13.76 -20.94
N LYS A 97 -11.22 14.26 -22.19
CA LYS A 97 -11.61 15.65 -22.48
C LYS A 97 -13.04 15.95 -22.05
N LEU A 98 -13.99 15.06 -22.38
CA LEU A 98 -15.39 15.28 -22.02
C LEU A 98 -15.59 15.31 -20.50
N ILE A 99 -14.89 14.46 -19.74
CA ILE A 99 -14.94 14.47 -18.27
C ILE A 99 -14.32 15.76 -17.73
N ALA A 100 -13.12 16.12 -18.20
CA ALA A 100 -12.40 17.30 -17.72
C ALA A 100 -13.16 18.61 -18.00
N GLU A 101 -13.69 18.78 -19.22
CA GLU A 101 -14.34 20.03 -19.64
C GLU A 101 -15.74 20.23 -19.06
N ASN A 102 -16.47 19.14 -18.77
CA ASN A 102 -17.89 19.23 -18.41
C ASN A 102 -18.22 18.83 -16.96
N LEU A 103 -17.32 18.12 -16.26
CA LEU A 103 -17.62 17.53 -14.95
C LEU A 103 -16.62 17.90 -13.84
N VAL A 104 -15.42 18.38 -14.18
CA VAL A 104 -14.37 18.72 -13.19
C VAL A 104 -14.23 20.23 -13.08
N GLU A 105 -14.64 20.77 -11.93
CA GLU A 105 -14.51 22.20 -11.64
C GLU A 105 -13.19 22.53 -10.91
N ASP A 106 -12.77 23.80 -10.96
CA ASP A 106 -11.62 24.29 -10.21
C ASP A 106 -11.80 24.03 -8.70
N GLY A 107 -10.81 23.37 -8.10
CA GLY A 107 -10.83 22.98 -6.69
C GLY A 107 -11.47 21.62 -6.40
N ALA A 108 -11.89 20.87 -7.42
CA ALA A 108 -12.36 19.50 -7.24
C ALA A 108 -11.29 18.58 -6.59
N THR A 109 -11.73 17.68 -5.71
CA THR A 109 -10.90 16.60 -5.16
C THR A 109 -11.07 15.36 -6.03
N LEU A 110 -9.99 14.88 -6.64
CA LEU A 110 -10.04 13.81 -7.63
C LEU A 110 -9.83 12.42 -7.01
N GLN A 111 -10.61 11.45 -7.48
CA GLN A 111 -10.34 10.02 -7.38
C GLN A 111 -10.60 9.41 -8.76
N LEU A 112 -9.60 8.71 -9.28
CA LEU A 112 -9.57 8.10 -10.61
C LEU A 112 -9.26 6.61 -10.49
#